data_AF-A0A516HF87-F1
#
_entry.id   AF-A0A516HF87-F1
#
_cell.length_a   1.000
_cell.length_b   1.000
_cell.length_c   1.000
_cell.angle_alpha   90.00
_cell.angle_beta   90.00
_cell.angle_gamma   90.00
#
_symmetry.space_group_name_H-M   'P 1'
#
loop_
_entity.id
_entity.type
_entity.pdbx_description
1 polymer ?
#
loop_
_entity_poly.entity_id
_entity_poly.type
_entity_poly.pdbx_seq_one_letter_code
_entity_poly.pdbx_strand_id
1 'polypeptide(L)'
;MDKAAGYTFILGSILMVVLMLIPYEEANATSLDWDIRLEALMSNWNFVATIWRFELTAAIALAWSSFHFAKENSSWYLVAIAHVIYIVMYGVMLAGYPEARTQEGYNTLFQIALWIFSVANLLWVLGIGLIVSQYSGWLKYVGFITTSILSLVMIGVFFRLLTFEDVYYVMPLVIVVYLLNIIIGVKYVKVLNVRSTS
;
A
#
# COMPACT_ATOMS: atom_id res chain seq x y z
N MET A 1 -18.97 16.79 1.30
CA MET A 1 -17.79 15.92 1.03
C MET A 1 -16.91 16.60 0.01
N ASP A 2 -15.58 16.51 0.15
CA ASP A 2 -14.62 17.27 -0.65
C ASP A 2 -14.30 16.58 -1.99
N LYS A 3 -14.56 17.25 -3.13
CA LYS A 3 -14.22 16.72 -4.46
C LYS A 3 -12.71 16.55 -4.63
N ALA A 4 -11.91 17.40 -3.99
CA ALA A 4 -10.46 17.30 -4.03
C ALA A 4 -10.00 15.97 -3.41
N ALA A 5 -10.55 15.54 -2.28
CA ALA A 5 -10.29 14.23 -1.69
C ALA A 5 -10.61 13.07 -2.65
N GLY A 6 -11.72 13.19 -3.40
CA GLY A 6 -12.08 12.25 -4.47
C GLY A 6 -10.98 12.09 -5.53
N TYR A 7 -10.55 13.21 -6.12
CA TYR A 7 -9.51 13.20 -7.15
C TYR A 7 -8.14 12.79 -6.61
N THR A 8 -7.76 13.26 -5.42
CA THR A 8 -6.50 12.90 -4.76
C THR A 8 -6.44 11.40 -4.47
N PHE A 9 -7.55 10.78 -4.04
CA PHE A 9 -7.59 9.33 -3.82
C PHE A 9 -7.41 8.54 -5.13
N ILE A 10 -8.06 8.98 -6.21
CA ILE A 10 -7.92 8.37 -7.53
C ILE A 10 -6.47 8.48 -8.02
N LEU A 11 -5.89 9.67 -7.98
CA LEU A 11 -4.52 9.91 -8.44
C LEU A 11 -3.49 9.14 -7.60
N GLY A 12 -3.64 9.13 -6.28
CA GLY A 12 -2.79 8.32 -5.40
C GLY A 12 -2.88 6.82 -5.70
N SER A 13 -4.08 6.32 -5.98
CA SER A 13 -4.27 4.91 -6.34
C SER A 13 -3.69 4.56 -7.71
N ILE A 14 -3.85 5.44 -8.72
CA ILE A 14 -3.21 5.28 -10.03
C ILE A 14 -1.69 5.25 -9.89
N LEU A 15 -1.14 6.17 -9.11
CA LEU A 15 0.29 6.25 -8.88
C LEU A 15 0.82 4.95 -8.25
N MET A 16 0.13 4.39 -7.25
CA MET A 16 0.50 3.10 -6.68
C MET A 16 0.48 1.96 -7.71
N VAL A 17 -0.54 1.89 -8.57
CA VAL A 17 -0.59 0.89 -9.65
C VAL A 17 0.61 1.04 -10.59
N VAL A 18 0.93 2.26 -11.01
CA VAL A 18 2.06 2.50 -11.92
C VAL A 18 3.37 2.08 -11.27
N LEU A 19 3.60 2.45 -10.00
CA LEU A 19 4.83 2.10 -9.28
C LEU A 19 4.98 0.58 -9.09
N MET A 20 3.89 -0.13 -8.83
CA MET A 20 3.90 -1.60 -8.69
C MET A 20 4.17 -2.34 -10.01
N LEU A 21 3.97 -1.69 -11.17
CA LEU A 21 4.28 -2.27 -12.48
C LEU A 21 5.73 -2.07 -12.90
N ILE A 22 6.50 -1.22 -12.18
CA ILE A 22 7.92 -1.04 -12.44
C ILE A 22 8.65 -2.29 -11.94
N PRO A 23 9.30 -3.07 -12.81
CA PRO A 23 10.03 -4.26 -12.39
C PRO A 23 11.19 -3.83 -11.49
N TYR A 24 11.19 -4.35 -10.27
CA TYR A 24 12.20 -4.08 -9.27
C TYR A 24 13.10 -5.31 -9.16
N GLU A 25 14.12 -5.39 -10.04
CA GLU A 25 14.99 -6.57 -10.15
C GLU A 25 15.72 -6.90 -8.83
N GLU A 26 15.98 -5.91 -7.97
CA GLU A 26 16.73 -6.10 -6.72
C GLU A 26 15.96 -6.81 -5.61
N ALA A 27 14.63 -6.89 -5.70
CA ALA A 27 13.83 -7.58 -4.70
C ALA A 27 13.61 -9.07 -5.01
N ASN A 28 13.98 -9.51 -6.22
CA ASN A 28 13.91 -10.91 -6.64
C ASN A 28 15.12 -11.73 -6.18
N ALA A 29 16.07 -11.10 -5.49
CA ALA A 29 17.27 -11.74 -4.94
C ALA A 29 17.06 -12.25 -3.50
N THR A 30 15.87 -12.77 -3.18
CA THR A 30 15.52 -13.32 -1.85
C THR A 30 16.35 -14.54 -1.44
N SER A 31 17.17 -15.09 -2.35
CA SER A 31 18.13 -16.17 -2.11
C SER A 31 19.62 -15.72 -2.08
N LEU A 32 19.93 -14.45 -2.37
CA LEU A 32 21.32 -13.95 -2.40
C LEU A 32 21.79 -13.49 -1.01
N ASP A 33 23.12 -13.57 -0.82
CA ASP A 33 23.87 -13.07 0.33
C ASP A 33 23.53 -11.60 0.63
N TRP A 34 23.56 -11.21 1.91
CA TRP A 34 23.18 -9.86 2.35
C TRP A 34 24.09 -8.79 1.73
N ASP A 35 25.38 -9.10 1.55
CA ASP A 35 26.36 -8.23 0.92
C ASP A 35 25.92 -7.88 -0.52
N ILE A 36 25.47 -8.89 -1.28
CA ILE A 36 25.01 -8.71 -2.66
C ILE A 36 23.73 -7.87 -2.71
N ARG A 37 22.83 -8.03 -1.75
CA ARG A 37 21.59 -7.23 -1.69
C ARG A 37 21.84 -5.79 -1.32
N LEU A 38 22.70 -5.56 -0.33
CA LEU A 38 23.06 -4.21 0.08
C LEU A 38 23.84 -3.51 -1.03
N GLU A 39 24.77 -4.21 -1.67
CA GLU A 39 25.52 -3.68 -2.82
C GLU A 39 24.59 -3.34 -3.99
N ALA A 40 23.65 -4.24 -4.35
CA ALA A 40 22.63 -3.95 -5.35
C ALA A 40 21.84 -2.69 -4.96
N LEU A 41 21.20 -2.69 -3.79
CA LEU A 41 20.40 -1.57 -3.29
C LEU A 41 21.17 -0.24 -3.31
N MET A 42 22.44 -0.25 -2.91
CA MET A 42 23.28 0.94 -2.90
C MET A 42 23.69 1.36 -4.31
N SER A 43 23.97 0.41 -5.21
CA SER A 43 24.30 0.68 -6.61
C SER A 43 23.15 1.34 -7.38
N ASN A 44 21.91 1.04 -7.02
CA ASN A 44 20.71 1.64 -7.62
C ASN A 44 19.96 2.61 -6.67
N TRP A 45 20.59 3.03 -5.58
CA TRP A 45 19.92 3.76 -4.49
C TRP A 45 19.07 4.94 -4.96
N ASN A 46 19.59 5.74 -5.91
CA ASN A 46 18.85 6.89 -6.41
C ASN A 46 17.54 6.51 -7.11
N PHE A 47 17.53 5.42 -7.87
CA PHE A 47 16.34 4.91 -8.55
C PHE A 47 15.34 4.38 -7.52
N VAL A 48 15.81 3.54 -6.62
CA VAL A 48 15.03 2.95 -5.52
C VAL A 48 14.39 4.02 -4.63
N ALA A 49 15.21 4.94 -4.12
CA ALA A 49 14.75 6.01 -3.26
C ALA A 49 13.76 6.92 -3.99
N THR A 50 13.88 7.08 -5.30
CA THR A 50 12.91 7.82 -6.10
C THR A 50 11.56 7.12 -6.14
N ILE A 51 11.52 5.80 -6.37
CA ILE A 51 10.29 5.00 -6.28
C ILE A 51 9.66 5.15 -4.90
N TRP A 52 10.41 4.92 -3.82
CA TRP A 52 9.89 5.03 -2.45
C TRP A 52 9.42 6.44 -2.09
N ARG A 53 10.03 7.51 -2.64
CA ARG A 53 9.53 8.89 -2.48
C ARG A 53 8.20 9.11 -3.20
N PHE A 54 8.00 8.51 -4.37
CA PHE A 54 6.70 8.55 -5.05
C PHE A 54 5.65 7.73 -4.30
N GLU A 55 6.00 6.54 -3.80
CA GLU A 55 5.09 5.73 -2.98
C GLU A 55 4.72 6.44 -1.67
N LEU A 56 5.68 7.10 -1.02
CA LEU A 56 5.45 7.97 0.14
C LEU A 56 4.46 9.08 -0.19
N THR A 57 4.62 9.75 -1.33
CA THR A 57 3.72 10.81 -1.79
C THR A 57 2.31 10.26 -2.03
N ALA A 58 2.20 9.09 -2.67
CA ALA A 58 0.94 8.40 -2.86
C ALA A 58 0.29 8.03 -1.51
N ALA A 59 1.07 7.54 -0.55
CA ALA A 59 0.58 7.20 0.78
C ALA A 59 0.04 8.44 1.52
N ILE A 60 0.71 9.59 1.44
CA ILE A 60 0.21 10.86 1.99
C ILE A 60 -1.12 11.25 1.35
N ALA A 61 -1.20 11.20 0.03
CA ALA A 61 -2.41 11.52 -0.73
C ALA A 61 -3.60 10.62 -0.34
N LEU A 62 -3.34 9.31 -0.24
CA LEU A 62 -4.33 8.30 0.15
C LEU A 62 -4.77 8.47 1.61
N ALA A 63 -3.83 8.68 2.54
CA ALA A 63 -4.13 8.94 3.94
C ALA A 63 -5.05 10.16 4.11
N TRP A 64 -4.66 11.30 3.52
CA TRP A 64 -5.44 12.54 3.59
C TRP A 64 -6.85 12.35 3.03
N SER A 65 -6.96 11.74 1.85
CA SER A 65 -8.25 11.52 1.20
C SER A 65 -9.15 10.58 2.01
N SER A 66 -8.59 9.50 2.56
CA SER A 66 -9.32 8.57 3.41
C SER A 66 -9.80 9.20 4.71
N PHE A 67 -9.04 10.09 5.35
CA PHE A 67 -9.54 10.86 6.50
C PHE A 67 -10.73 11.74 6.15
N HIS A 68 -10.79 12.30 4.93
CA HIS A 68 -11.97 13.05 4.48
C HIS A 68 -13.17 12.15 4.22
N PHE A 69 -12.98 10.95 3.64
CA PHE A 69 -14.06 9.99 3.45
C PHE A 69 -14.57 9.40 4.78
N ALA A 70 -13.72 9.35 5.81
CA ALA A 70 -14.07 8.85 7.14
C ALA A 70 -15.17 9.64 7.85
N LYS A 71 -15.45 10.87 7.40
CA LYS A 71 -16.57 11.70 7.88
C LYS A 71 -17.94 11.08 7.57
N GLU A 72 -18.03 10.28 6.50
CA GLU A 72 -19.28 9.64 6.05
C GLU A 72 -19.31 8.15 6.39
N ASN A 73 -18.14 7.49 6.40
CA ASN A 73 -18.02 6.06 6.68
C ASN A 73 -16.75 5.79 7.47
N SER A 74 -16.89 5.43 8.75
CA SER A 74 -15.79 5.24 9.69
C SER A 74 -14.81 4.13 9.30
N SER A 75 -15.19 3.18 8.42
CA SER A 75 -14.27 2.16 7.89
C SER A 75 -13.07 2.77 7.18
N TRP A 76 -13.18 3.98 6.65
CA TRP A 76 -12.05 4.71 6.06
C TRP A 76 -10.96 5.10 7.06
N TYR A 77 -11.23 5.12 8.37
CA TYR A 77 -10.17 5.33 9.36
C TYR A 77 -9.13 4.21 9.31
N LEU A 78 -9.53 2.95 9.07
CA LEU A 78 -8.57 1.85 8.91
C LEU A 78 -7.65 2.08 7.72
N VAL A 79 -8.22 2.52 6.59
CA VAL A 79 -7.45 2.86 5.39
C VAL A 79 -6.53 4.04 5.65
N ALA A 80 -7.02 5.10 6.30
CA ALA A 80 -6.22 6.29 6.59
C ALA A 80 -5.04 5.97 7.53
N ILE A 81 -5.31 5.26 8.62
CA ILE A 81 -4.29 4.84 9.60
C ILE A 81 -3.27 3.92 8.94
N ALA A 82 -3.69 2.98 8.10
CA ALA A 82 -2.78 2.13 7.35
C ALA A 82 -1.79 2.96 6.51
N HIS A 83 -2.26 3.97 5.80
CA HIS A 83 -1.39 4.84 5.00
C HIS A 83 -0.52 5.76 5.86
N VAL A 84 -0.96 6.17 7.05
CA VAL A 84 -0.08 6.84 8.02
C VAL A 84 1.05 5.90 8.46
N ILE A 85 0.78 4.62 8.67
CA ILE A 85 1.79 3.62 9.00
C ILE A 85 2.76 3.40 7.81
N TYR A 86 2.26 3.40 6.56
CA TYR A 86 3.15 3.38 5.38
C TYR A 86 4.08 4.59 5.31
N ILE A 87 3.61 5.78 5.67
CA ILE A 87 4.47 6.97 5.72
C ILE A 87 5.66 6.74 6.67
N VAL A 88 5.42 6.13 7.83
CA VAL A 88 6.47 5.74 8.78
C VAL A 88 7.39 4.69 8.16
N MET A 89 6.85 3.66 7.52
CA MET A 89 7.63 2.64 6.82
C MET A 89 8.60 3.24 5.80
N TYR A 90 8.10 4.11 4.91
CA TYR A 90 8.93 4.76 3.91
C TYR A 90 9.96 5.70 4.54
N GLY A 91 9.63 6.36 5.66
CA GLY A 91 10.60 7.13 6.45
C GLY A 91 11.75 6.24 6.95
N VAL A 92 11.43 5.07 7.51
CA VAL A 92 12.42 4.07 7.96
C VAL A 92 13.26 3.56 6.78
N MET A 93 12.65 3.25 5.65
CA MET A 93 13.36 2.71 4.48
C MET A 93 14.29 3.77 3.85
N LEU A 94 13.80 4.99 3.65
CA LEU A 94 14.56 6.07 3.02
C LEU A 94 15.72 6.59 3.90
N ALA A 95 15.52 6.66 5.22
CA ALA A 95 16.54 7.15 6.14
C ALA A 95 17.44 6.03 6.70
N GLY A 96 16.90 4.82 6.86
CA GLY A 96 17.58 3.72 7.54
C GLY A 96 18.51 2.93 6.63
N TYR A 97 18.05 2.52 5.44
CA TYR A 97 18.86 1.65 4.58
C TYR A 97 20.22 2.22 4.15
N PRO A 98 20.38 3.53 3.87
CA PRO A 98 21.70 4.11 3.59
C PRO A 98 22.69 4.01 4.76
N GLU A 99 22.18 3.92 5.98
CA GLU A 99 22.99 3.86 7.21
C GLU A 99 23.24 2.42 7.67
N ALA A 100 22.72 1.42 6.96
CA ALA A 100 22.92 0.01 7.28
C ALA A 100 24.35 -0.44 6.92
N ARG A 101 25.29 -0.25 7.85
CA ARG A 101 26.72 -0.59 7.65
C ARG A 101 27.10 -2.03 8.01
N THR A 102 26.15 -2.80 8.57
CA THR A 102 26.37 -4.18 9.00
C THR A 102 25.22 -5.07 8.57
N GLN A 103 25.49 -6.37 8.41
CA GLN A 103 24.48 -7.39 8.14
C GLN A 103 23.34 -7.36 9.16
N GLU A 104 23.69 -7.28 10.44
CA GLU A 104 22.72 -7.26 11.53
C GLU A 104 21.85 -6.00 11.48
N GLY A 105 22.44 -4.85 11.16
CA GLY A 105 21.72 -3.59 10.98
C GLY A 105 20.75 -3.65 9.80
N TYR A 106 21.21 -4.14 8.65
CA TYR A 106 20.36 -4.33 7.46
C TYR A 106 19.20 -5.28 7.74
N ASN A 107 19.48 -6.46 8.31
CA ASN A 107 18.46 -7.45 8.64
C ASN A 107 17.44 -6.91 9.63
N THR A 108 17.88 -6.15 10.63
CA THR A 108 16.99 -5.52 11.60
C THR A 108 16.06 -4.50 10.93
N LEU A 109 16.60 -3.61 10.10
CA LEU A 109 15.81 -2.63 9.33
C LEU A 109 14.81 -3.31 8.39
N PHE A 110 15.25 -4.37 7.71
CA PHE A 110 14.39 -5.18 6.84
C PHE A 110 13.24 -5.82 7.62
N GLN A 111 13.52 -6.43 8.77
CA GLN A 111 12.49 -7.05 9.61
C GLN A 111 11.51 -6.02 10.18
N ILE A 112 11.98 -4.83 10.58
CA ILE A 112 11.13 -3.72 11.01
C ILE A 112 10.24 -3.27 9.85
N ALA A 113 10.81 -3.04 8.67
CA ALA A 113 10.06 -2.63 7.49
C ALA A 113 9.00 -3.67 7.10
N LEU A 114 9.35 -4.96 7.11
CA LEU A 114 8.43 -6.06 6.81
C LEU A 114 7.28 -6.14 7.82
N TRP A 115 7.59 -5.93 9.11
CA TRP A 115 6.57 -5.91 10.15
C TRP A 115 5.60 -4.73 9.97
N ILE A 116 6.13 -3.51 9.77
CA ILE A 116 5.32 -2.32 9.51
C ILE A 116 4.49 -2.50 8.24
N PHE A 117 5.09 -3.05 7.17
CA PHE A 117 4.44 -3.35 5.91
C PHE A 117 3.24 -4.29 6.09
N SER A 118 3.43 -5.41 6.78
CA SER A 118 2.35 -6.40 6.99
C SER A 118 1.19 -5.84 7.80
N VAL A 119 1.47 -5.08 8.86
CA VAL A 119 0.44 -4.42 9.68
C VAL A 119 -0.32 -3.36 8.89
N ALA A 120 0.40 -2.48 8.17
CA ALA A 120 -0.21 -1.45 7.33
C ALA A 120 -1.10 -2.07 6.26
N ASN A 121 -0.60 -3.05 5.52
CA ASN A 121 -1.37 -3.75 4.50
C ASN A 121 -2.62 -4.41 5.11
N LEU A 122 -2.50 -5.10 6.25
CA LEU A 122 -3.63 -5.75 6.90
C LEU A 122 -4.74 -4.75 7.24
N LEU A 123 -4.39 -3.62 7.86
CA LEU A 123 -5.35 -2.56 8.17
C LEU A 123 -5.99 -1.97 6.91
N TRP A 124 -5.18 -1.75 5.87
CA TRP A 124 -5.66 -1.23 4.60
C TRP A 124 -6.66 -2.19 3.94
N VAL A 125 -6.31 -3.47 3.77
CA VAL A 125 -7.18 -4.43 3.09
C VAL A 125 -8.43 -4.75 3.90
N LEU A 126 -8.36 -4.77 5.24
CA LEU A 126 -9.55 -4.87 6.10
C LEU A 126 -10.46 -3.65 5.94
N GLY A 127 -9.89 -2.45 5.92
CA GLY A 127 -10.63 -1.21 5.67
C GLY A 127 -11.34 -1.24 4.32
N ILE A 128 -10.64 -1.59 3.24
CA ILE A 128 -11.24 -1.73 1.91
C ILE A 128 -12.29 -2.85 1.89
N GLY A 129 -12.03 -3.99 2.53
CA GLY A 129 -12.96 -5.12 2.66
C GLY A 129 -14.29 -4.70 3.30
N LEU A 130 -14.23 -3.90 4.36
CA LEU A 130 -15.41 -3.32 5.00
C LEU A 130 -16.13 -2.33 4.08
N ILE A 131 -15.41 -1.49 3.34
CA ILE A 131 -16.01 -0.53 2.40
C ILE A 131 -16.71 -1.25 1.24
N VAL A 132 -16.03 -2.21 0.58
CA VAL A 132 -16.60 -2.94 -0.57
C VAL A 132 -17.80 -3.79 -0.16
N SER A 133 -17.87 -4.26 1.09
CA SER A 133 -18.99 -5.05 1.60
C SER A 133 -20.33 -4.29 1.60
N GLN A 134 -20.27 -2.95 1.64
CA GLN A 134 -21.42 -2.04 1.63
C GLN A 134 -21.98 -1.81 0.22
N TYR A 135 -21.24 -2.16 -0.83
CA TYR A 135 -21.72 -2.09 -2.21
C TYR A 135 -22.53 -3.34 -2.59
N SER A 136 -23.19 -3.30 -3.75
CA SER A 136 -23.90 -4.44 -4.34
C SER A 136 -23.24 -4.89 -5.64
N GLY A 137 -23.59 -6.11 -6.09
CA GLY A 137 -23.11 -6.68 -7.35
C GLY A 137 -21.64 -7.08 -7.32
N TRP A 138 -21.00 -7.06 -8.49
CA TRP A 138 -19.65 -7.60 -8.69
C TRP A 138 -18.60 -6.92 -7.80
N LEU A 139 -18.74 -5.62 -7.51
CA LEU A 139 -17.78 -4.85 -6.72
C LEU A 139 -17.65 -5.40 -5.29
N LYS A 140 -18.76 -5.84 -4.70
CA LYS A 140 -18.77 -6.47 -3.38
C LYS A 140 -18.03 -7.79 -3.39
N TYR A 141 -18.38 -8.69 -4.31
CA TYR A 141 -17.81 -10.04 -4.33
C TYR A 141 -16.32 -10.03 -4.68
N VAL A 142 -15.94 -9.31 -5.74
CA VAL A 142 -14.53 -9.20 -6.14
C VAL A 142 -13.73 -8.53 -5.03
N GLY A 143 -14.19 -7.39 -4.51
CA GLY A 143 -13.49 -6.69 -3.44
C GLY A 143 -13.35 -7.53 -2.17
N PHE A 144 -14.43 -8.18 -1.73
CA PHE A 144 -14.41 -8.99 -0.50
C PHE A 144 -13.50 -10.22 -0.64
N ILE A 145 -13.55 -10.93 -1.76
CA ILE A 145 -12.68 -12.10 -2.01
C ILE A 145 -11.22 -11.66 -2.06
N THR A 146 -10.88 -10.63 -2.85
CA THR A 146 -9.51 -10.15 -2.99
C THR A 146 -8.93 -9.66 -1.66
N THR A 147 -9.69 -8.85 -0.91
CA THR A 147 -9.24 -8.34 0.40
C THR A 147 -9.14 -9.45 1.45
N SER A 148 -9.99 -10.48 1.40
CA SER A 148 -9.90 -11.63 2.30
C SER A 148 -8.63 -12.45 2.05
N ILE A 149 -8.30 -12.74 0.78
CA ILE A 149 -7.07 -13.47 0.42
C ILE A 149 -5.85 -12.67 0.86
N LEU A 150 -5.80 -11.36 0.55
CA LEU A 150 -4.69 -10.51 0.95
C LEU A 150 -4.57 -10.38 2.47
N SER A 151 -5.69 -10.34 3.21
CA SER A 151 -5.66 -10.32 4.68
C SER A 151 -4.98 -11.58 5.23
N LEU A 152 -5.32 -12.75 4.70
CA LEU A 152 -4.70 -14.02 5.11
C LEU A 152 -3.19 -14.04 4.79
N VAL A 153 -2.79 -13.51 3.64
CA VAL A 153 -1.36 -13.40 3.28
C VAL A 153 -0.64 -12.49 4.26
N MET A 154 -1.19 -11.32 4.58
CA MET A 154 -0.57 -10.39 5.53
C MET A 154 -0.49 -10.94 6.95
N ILE A 155 -1.51 -11.70 7.38
CA ILE A 155 -1.46 -12.45 8.63
C ILE A 155 -0.33 -13.50 8.59
N GLY A 156 -0.21 -14.23 7.48
CA GLY A 156 0.87 -15.19 7.26
C GLY A 156 2.26 -14.55 7.37
N VAL A 157 2.46 -13.40 6.72
CA VAL A 157 3.73 -12.64 6.81
C VAL A 157 3.97 -12.15 8.24
N PHE A 158 2.95 -11.62 8.91
CA PHE A 158 3.06 -11.12 10.28
C PHE A 158 3.50 -12.22 11.27
N PHE A 159 2.95 -13.42 11.14
CA PHE A 159 3.34 -14.59 11.94
C PHE A 159 4.57 -15.32 11.39
N ARG A 160 5.26 -14.79 10.38
CA ARG A 160 6.42 -15.40 9.71
C ARG A 160 6.16 -16.78 9.12
N LEU A 161 4.90 -17.08 8.79
CA LEU A 161 4.49 -18.27 8.04
C LEU A 161 4.75 -18.11 6.54
N LEU A 162 4.79 -16.86 6.07
CA LEU A 162 5.11 -16.48 4.70
C LEU A 162 6.27 -15.49 4.69
N THR A 163 7.07 -15.54 3.63
CA THR A 163 8.21 -14.66 3.37
C THR A 163 7.79 -13.45 2.54
N PHE A 164 8.71 -12.50 2.33
CA PHE A 164 8.48 -11.40 1.40
C PHE A 164 8.41 -11.86 -0.07
N GLU A 165 9.07 -12.97 -0.41
CA GLU A 165 8.97 -13.59 -1.73
C GLU A 165 7.54 -14.05 -2.02
N ASP A 166 6.86 -14.62 -1.02
CA ASP A 166 5.47 -15.05 -1.12
C ASP A 166 4.51 -13.87 -1.40
N VAL A 167 4.88 -12.66 -0.95
CA VAL A 167 4.11 -11.44 -1.21
C VAL A 167 4.14 -11.06 -2.70
N TYR A 168 5.24 -11.34 -3.41
CA TYR A 168 5.35 -11.04 -4.85
C TYR A 168 4.31 -11.80 -5.67
N TYR A 169 4.02 -13.06 -5.33
CA TYR A 169 3.02 -13.86 -6.03
C TYR A 169 1.60 -13.30 -5.89
N VAL A 170 1.33 -12.53 -4.84
CA VAL A 170 0.01 -11.90 -4.63
C VAL A 170 -0.02 -10.43 -5.06
N MET A 171 1.07 -9.89 -5.62
CA MET A 171 1.11 -8.54 -6.17
C MET A 171 0.00 -8.23 -7.18
N PRO A 172 -0.40 -9.16 -8.08
CA PRO A 172 -1.56 -8.93 -8.95
C PRO A 172 -2.86 -8.65 -8.18
N LEU A 173 -3.07 -9.28 -7.03
CA LEU A 173 -4.23 -9.03 -6.18
C LEU A 173 -4.16 -7.64 -5.54
N VAL A 174 -2.98 -7.19 -5.13
CA VAL A 174 -2.76 -5.83 -4.61
C VAL A 174 -3.11 -4.78 -5.66
N ILE A 175 -2.68 -4.98 -6.91
CA ILE A 175 -3.04 -4.13 -8.05
C ILE A 175 -4.57 -4.10 -8.24
N VAL A 176 -5.25 -5.26 -8.16
CA VAL A 176 -6.72 -5.31 -8.21
C VAL A 176 -7.35 -4.45 -7.10
N VAL A 177 -6.83 -4.49 -5.87
CA VAL A 177 -7.34 -3.61 -4.79
C VAL A 177 -7.16 -2.13 -5.12
N TYR A 178 -6.02 -1.72 -5.68
CA TYR A 178 -5.86 -0.32 -6.10
C TYR A 178 -6.78 0.07 -7.26
N LEU A 179 -7.07 -0.85 -8.19
CA LEU A 179 -8.08 -0.61 -9.24
C LEU A 179 -9.49 -0.45 -8.62
N LEU A 180 -9.82 -1.23 -7.59
CA LEU A 180 -11.06 -1.05 -6.83
C LEU A 180 -11.09 0.31 -6.12
N ASN A 181 -9.98 0.76 -5.54
CA ASN A 181 -9.86 2.09 -4.95
C ASN A 181 -10.17 3.19 -5.96
N ILE A 182 -9.63 3.10 -7.18
CA ILE A 182 -9.93 4.07 -8.26
C ILE A 182 -11.44 4.12 -8.53
N ILE A 183 -12.08 2.95 -8.67
CA ILE A 183 -13.53 2.86 -8.94
C ILE A 183 -14.35 3.45 -7.78
N ILE A 184 -13.97 3.16 -6.54
CA ILE A 184 -14.61 3.72 -5.34
C ILE A 184 -14.44 5.24 -5.32
N GLY A 185 -13.24 5.75 -5.55
CA GLY A 185 -12.95 7.19 -5.63
C GLY A 185 -13.81 7.89 -6.68
N VAL A 186 -13.96 7.30 -7.87
CA VAL A 186 -14.84 7.83 -8.93
C VAL A 186 -16.30 7.89 -8.48
N LYS A 187 -16.80 6.88 -7.78
CA LYS A 187 -18.17 6.90 -7.23
C LYS A 187 -18.36 8.03 -6.23
N TYR A 188 -17.39 8.27 -5.34
CA TYR A 188 -17.41 9.38 -4.39
C TYR A 188 -17.41 10.75 -5.08
N VAL A 189 -16.67 10.93 -6.16
CA VAL A 189 -16.71 12.16 -6.98
C VAL A 189 -18.08 12.34 -7.66
N LYS A 190 -18.64 11.27 -8.24
CA LYS A 190 -19.93 11.34 -8.98
C LYS A 190 -21.12 11.66 -8.08
N VAL A 191 -21.20 11.07 -6.89
CA VAL A 191 -22.29 11.36 -5.92
C VAL A 191 -22.35 12.85 -5.56
N LEU A 192 -21.20 13.52 -5.53
CA LEU A 192 -21.13 14.96 -5.27
C LEU A 192 -21.65 15.82 -6.42
N ASN A 193 -21.49 15.41 -7.68
CA ASN A 193 -22.00 16.19 -8.81
C ASN A 193 -23.53 16.24 -8.83
N VAL A 194 -24.20 15.17 -8.40
CA VAL A 194 -25.66 15.10 -8.35
C VAL A 194 -26.24 16.01 -7.26
N ARG A 195 -25.57 16.11 -6.10
CA ARG A 195 -26.03 16.98 -4.99
C ARG A 195 -25.75 18.47 -5.19
N SER A 196 -24.82 18.84 -6.08
CA SER A 196 -24.54 20.26 -6.39
C SER A 196 -25.47 20.86 -7.45
N THR A 197 -26.28 20.02 -8.11
CA THR A 197 -27.24 20.43 -9.16
C THR A 197 -28.70 20.36 -8.71
N SER A 198 -28.94 20.02 -7.44
CA SER A 198 -30.25 20.00 -6.77
C SER A 198 -30.35 21.13 -5.77
#